data_AF-A0A9E5ERI2-F1
#
_entry.id   AF-A0A9E5ERI2-F1
#
_cell.length_a   1.000
_cell.length_b   1.000
_cell.length_c   1.000
_cell.angle_alpha   90.00
_cell.angle_beta   90.00
_cell.angle_gamma   90.00
#
_symmetry.space_group_name_H-M   'P 1'
#
loop_
_entity.id
_entity.type
_entity.pdbx_description
1 polymer ?
#
loop_
_entity_poly.entity_id
_entity_poly.type
_entity_poly.pdbx_seq_one_letter_code
_entity_poly.pdbx_strand_id
1 'polypeptide(L)'
;MRHWYSANVLVEDAVYRAGHRVSGTLDLRSTHNGTSGHLDANNDRRHPGDDLPLQTDMFEWVGFVDPTEDELLPHAKRLGINPLAIEDALSHTQRAKLDRYDDHTSLLVKTIAYNPERRRIDVGDVTLIFARHYVFTVRHGTVLPLRDVRSHLESSPERIALGPAVVLHEFLDRLVDEYLHTVEALQRDLIELEDEAFGDDRNLPTNRAYM
;
A
#
# COMPACT_ATOMS: atom_id res chain seq x y z
N MET A 1 7.39 -20.93 27.48
CA MET A 1 8.71 -20.70 26.85
C MET A 1 8.75 -21.34 25.47
N ARG A 2 8.53 -20.54 24.43
CA ARG A 2 8.93 -20.82 23.04
C ARG A 2 9.50 -19.52 22.50
N HIS A 3 10.83 -19.41 22.53
CA HIS A 3 11.60 -18.50 21.67
C HIS A 3 11.73 -19.16 20.28
N TRP A 4 12.33 -18.46 19.30
CA TRP A 4 12.49 -18.78 17.85
C TRP A 4 11.32 -18.25 16.99
N TYR A 5 11.47 -17.41 15.95
CA TYR A 5 12.60 -16.92 15.14
C TYR A 5 12.17 -15.56 14.54
N SER A 6 13.06 -14.57 14.46
CA SER A 6 12.82 -13.34 13.67
C SER A 6 12.66 -13.74 12.20
N ALA A 7 11.41 -13.85 11.74
CA ALA A 7 11.13 -13.62 10.33
C ALA A 7 11.53 -12.16 10.05
N ASN A 8 12.17 -11.88 8.92
CA ASN A 8 12.48 -10.50 8.53
C ASN A 8 11.16 -9.78 8.25
N VAL A 9 10.59 -9.19 9.31
CA VAL A 9 9.35 -8.39 9.27
C VAL A 9 9.53 -7.17 8.37
N LEU A 10 10.72 -6.56 8.44
CA LEU A 10 11.16 -5.57 7.48
C LEU A 10 11.46 -6.26 6.14
N VAL A 11 10.54 -6.11 5.19
CA VAL A 11 10.68 -6.68 3.85
C VAL A 11 11.25 -5.67 2.86
N GLU A 12 11.13 -4.38 3.17
CA GLU A 12 11.53 -3.29 2.29
C GLU A 12 12.22 -2.19 3.10
N ASP A 13 13.46 -1.88 2.71
CA ASP A 13 14.18 -0.69 3.15
C ASP A 13 15.00 -0.16 1.97
N ALA A 14 14.56 0.95 1.39
CA ALA A 14 15.26 1.60 0.29
C ALA A 14 15.13 3.10 0.32
N VAL A 15 16.23 3.76 0.02
CA VAL A 15 16.23 5.15 -0.40
C VAL A 15 16.39 5.16 -1.92
N TYR A 16 15.57 5.95 -2.59
CA TYR A 16 15.69 6.24 -4.02
C TYR A 16 16.21 7.66 -4.19
N ARG A 17 17.16 7.87 -5.10
CA ARG A 17 17.60 9.18 -5.57
C ARG A 17 17.60 9.22 -7.09
N ALA A 18 16.92 10.18 -7.69
CA ALA A 18 16.74 10.35 -9.13
C ALA A 18 16.33 9.03 -9.83
N GLY A 19 15.45 8.26 -9.19
CA GLY A 19 14.98 6.97 -9.73
C GLY A 19 15.90 5.77 -9.49
N HIS A 20 17.02 5.94 -8.79
CA HIS A 20 17.96 4.87 -8.49
C HIS A 20 18.00 4.55 -7.00
N ARG A 21 18.02 3.26 -6.66
CA ARG A 21 18.21 2.82 -5.27
C ARG A 21 19.62 3.19 -4.81
N VAL A 22 19.72 3.84 -3.65
CA VAL A 22 20.97 4.17 -2.98
C VAL A 22 21.04 3.50 -1.62
N SER A 23 22.26 3.19 -1.16
CA SER A 23 22.49 2.64 0.18
C SER A 23 22.37 3.72 1.25
N GLY A 24 21.70 3.40 2.36
CA GLY A 24 21.56 4.27 3.51
C GLY A 24 20.11 4.47 3.91
N THR A 25 19.91 5.32 4.93
CA THR A 25 18.61 5.69 5.48
C THR A 25 18.43 7.19 5.30
N LEU A 26 17.22 7.64 4.99
CA LEU A 26 16.96 9.07 4.82
C LEU A 26 16.95 9.77 6.20
N ASP A 27 17.83 10.76 6.38
CA ASP A 27 17.80 11.65 7.54
C ASP A 27 17.01 12.93 7.24
N LEU A 28 15.72 12.90 7.57
CA LEU A 28 14.79 14.02 7.39
C LEU A 28 15.14 15.25 8.25
N ARG A 29 16.02 15.13 9.27
CA ARG A 29 16.43 16.28 10.10
C ARG A 29 17.42 17.19 9.40
N SER A 30 18.11 16.70 8.38
CA SER A 30 19.13 17.43 7.63
C SER A 30 18.57 18.30 6.49
N THR A 31 17.34 18.06 6.04
CA THR A 31 16.72 18.76 4.91
C THR A 31 16.02 20.08 5.30
N HIS A 32 15.93 20.40 6.60
CA HIS A 32 15.21 21.58 7.08
C HIS A 32 16.06 22.88 7.19
N ASN A 33 17.35 22.83 6.85
CA ASN A 33 18.25 23.98 6.90
C ASN A 33 18.63 24.45 5.49
N GLY A 34 17.74 25.16 4.80
CA GLY A 34 18.05 25.58 3.44
C GLY A 34 17.09 26.52 2.73
N THR A 35 16.58 27.58 3.38
CA THR A 35 16.17 28.81 2.65
C THR A 35 15.95 29.98 3.63
N SER A 36 17.01 30.76 3.87
CA SER A 36 16.85 32.18 4.22
C SER A 36 17.37 32.96 3.03
N GLY A 37 16.49 33.14 2.05
CA GLY A 37 16.74 33.89 0.81
C GLY A 37 15.90 35.16 0.82
N HIS A 38 16.59 36.29 0.69
CA HIS A 38 16.10 37.66 0.57
C HIS A 38 14.74 37.78 -0.14
N LEU A 39 13.76 38.42 0.52
CA LEU A 39 12.46 38.76 -0.07
C LEU A 39 12.61 40.03 -0.93
N ASP A 40 12.68 39.88 -2.25
CA ASP A 40 12.47 40.98 -3.19
C ASP A 40 10.98 41.12 -3.51
N ALA A 41 10.39 42.20 -3.01
CA ALA A 41 8.97 42.51 -3.13
C ALA A 41 8.67 43.23 -4.46
N ASN A 42 8.68 42.53 -5.59
CA ASN A 42 7.98 43.00 -6.80
C ASN A 42 7.85 41.92 -7.89
N ASN A 43 6.79 41.12 -7.88
CA ASN A 43 6.09 40.61 -9.08
C ASN A 43 4.93 39.69 -8.65
N ASP A 44 3.75 40.28 -8.49
CA ASP A 44 2.55 39.59 -8.02
C ASP A 44 1.67 39.17 -9.20
N ARG A 45 1.97 38.00 -9.78
CA ARG A 45 1.08 37.18 -10.64
C ARG A 45 1.50 35.70 -10.61
N ARG A 46 1.57 35.09 -9.42
CA ARG A 46 1.79 33.64 -9.31
C ARG A 46 0.45 32.90 -9.40
N HIS A 47 0.35 31.92 -10.29
CA HIS A 47 -0.79 31.00 -10.30
C HIS A 47 -0.74 30.13 -9.02
N PRO A 48 -1.90 29.77 -8.42
CA PRO A 48 -1.94 28.86 -7.29
C PRO A 48 -1.62 27.44 -7.80
N GLY A 49 -0.33 27.15 -7.95
CA GLY A 49 0.20 25.93 -8.55
C GLY A 49 1.70 26.00 -8.89
N ASP A 50 2.26 27.21 -9.03
CA ASP A 50 3.64 27.39 -9.52
C ASP A 50 4.72 27.39 -8.42
N ASP A 51 4.35 27.33 -7.13
CA ASP A 51 5.27 27.37 -5.98
C ASP A 51 5.46 25.99 -5.30
N LEU A 52 5.33 24.88 -6.04
CA LEU A 52 5.78 23.58 -5.54
C LEU A 52 7.20 23.30 -6.04
N PRO A 53 8.24 23.35 -5.19
CA PRO A 53 9.51 22.71 -5.53
C PRO A 53 9.26 21.19 -5.61
N LEU A 54 8.86 20.72 -6.80
CA LEU A 54 8.68 19.30 -7.14
C LEU A 54 10.02 18.67 -7.50
N GLN A 55 11.06 18.91 -6.71
CA GLN A 55 12.27 18.09 -6.76
C GLN A 55 12.84 17.98 -5.37
N THR A 56 12.28 17.05 -4.60
CA THR A 56 13.20 16.21 -3.85
C THR A 56 13.37 15.00 -4.73
N ASP A 57 14.52 14.93 -5.37
CA ASP A 57 14.97 13.79 -6.16
C ASP A 57 15.07 12.52 -5.31
N MET A 58 14.73 12.56 -4.02
CA MET A 58 14.96 11.50 -3.06
C MET A 58 13.74 11.21 -2.18
N PHE A 59 13.40 9.93 -2.05
CA PHE A 59 12.42 9.44 -1.09
C PHE A 59 12.81 8.07 -0.54
N GLU A 60 12.31 7.73 0.64
CA GLU A 60 12.52 6.43 1.26
C GLU A 60 11.25 5.57 1.18
N TRP A 61 11.39 4.29 0.84
CA TRP A 61 10.33 3.31 0.92
C TRP A 61 10.71 2.26 1.96
N VAL A 62 9.95 2.25 3.06
CA VAL A 62 10.06 1.26 4.13
C VAL A 62 8.80 0.41 4.14
N GLY A 63 8.93 -0.91 4.27
CA GLY A 63 7.78 -1.81 4.22
C GLY A 63 7.91 -3.00 5.16
N PHE A 64 6.79 -3.33 5.79
CA PHE A 64 6.67 -4.34 6.85
C PHE A 64 5.59 -5.37 6.53
N VAL A 65 5.79 -6.60 6.99
CA VAL A 65 4.82 -7.69 6.89
C VAL A 65 4.60 -8.30 8.26
N ASP A 66 3.34 -8.29 8.70
CA ASP A 66 2.90 -8.75 10.02
C ASP A 66 3.80 -8.26 11.17
N PRO A 67 4.11 -6.94 11.24
CA PRO A 67 4.98 -6.40 12.26
C PRO A 67 4.33 -6.34 13.64
N THR A 68 5.19 -6.38 14.65
CA THR A 68 4.87 -5.94 16.00
C THR A 68 5.03 -4.42 16.14
N GLU A 69 4.42 -3.85 17.18
CA GLU A 69 4.57 -2.42 17.49
C GLU A 69 6.05 -2.02 17.71
N ASP A 70 6.80 -2.86 18.45
CA ASP A 70 8.22 -2.62 18.74
C ASP A 70 9.10 -2.57 17.49
N GLU A 71 8.69 -3.25 16.41
CA GLU A 71 9.38 -3.22 15.12
C GLU A 71 9.03 -1.99 14.29
N LEU A 72 7.79 -1.49 14.36
CA LEU A 72 7.36 -0.29 13.62
C LEU A 72 7.83 1.01 14.25
N LEU A 73 7.76 1.11 15.58
CA LEU A 73 7.94 2.37 16.30
C LEU A 73 9.29 3.07 16.03
N PRO A 74 10.44 2.39 15.94
CA PRO A 74 11.71 3.06 15.64
C PRO A 74 11.71 3.77 14.28
N HIS A 75 11.15 3.13 13.25
CA HIS A 75 11.07 3.69 11.90
C HIS A 75 10.01 4.80 11.82
N ALA A 76 8.85 4.59 12.44
CA ALA A 76 7.79 5.59 12.53
C ALA A 76 8.26 6.88 13.21
N LYS A 77 8.97 6.76 14.35
CA LYS A 77 9.54 7.91 15.08
C LYS A 77 10.56 8.67 14.25
N ARG A 78 11.39 7.97 13.47
CA ARG A 78 12.39 8.58 12.58
C ARG A 78 11.72 9.39 11.45
N LEU A 79 10.60 8.88 10.92
CA LEU A 79 9.85 9.50 9.83
C LEU A 79 8.81 10.53 10.29
N GLY A 80 8.63 10.72 11.60
CA GLY A 80 7.64 11.64 12.16
C GLY A 80 6.19 11.20 11.89
N ILE A 81 5.94 9.89 11.80
CA ILE A 81 4.59 9.36 11.59
C ILE A 81 3.76 9.55 12.86
N ASN A 82 2.50 9.92 12.70
CA ASN A 82 1.58 10.15 13.83
C ASN A 82 1.34 8.81 14.54
N PRO A 83 1.44 8.74 15.88
CA PRO A 83 1.20 7.50 16.63
C PRO A 83 -0.14 6.84 16.33
N LEU A 84 -1.21 7.63 16.09
CA LEU A 84 -2.53 7.10 15.75
C LEU A 84 -2.52 6.41 14.38
N ALA A 85 -1.72 6.89 13.42
CA ALA A 85 -1.58 6.22 12.12
C ALA A 85 -0.87 4.87 12.26
N ILE A 86 0.06 4.73 13.22
CA ILE A 86 0.73 3.46 13.53
C ILE A 86 -0.22 2.50 14.26
N GLU A 87 -0.98 3.00 15.23
CA GLU A 87 -2.02 2.22 15.91
C GLU A 87 -3.05 1.67 14.90
N ASP A 88 -3.49 2.52 13.97
CA ASP A 88 -4.38 2.11 12.89
C ASP A 88 -3.73 1.08 11.96
N ALA A 89 -2.45 1.25 11.62
CA ALA A 89 -1.71 0.33 10.76
C ALA A 89 -1.52 -1.07 11.38
N LEU A 90 -1.51 -1.16 12.71
CA LEU A 90 -1.48 -2.42 13.47
C LEU A 90 -2.86 -3.05 13.66
N SER A 91 -3.94 -2.36 13.28
CA SER A 91 -5.32 -2.79 13.49
C SER A 91 -5.87 -3.60 12.32
N HIS A 92 -6.22 -4.86 12.54
CA HIS A 92 -6.73 -5.76 11.49
C HIS A 92 -8.23 -5.58 11.15
N THR A 93 -8.98 -4.81 11.94
CA THR A 93 -10.46 -4.75 11.85
C THR A 93 -10.98 -3.49 11.16
N GLN A 94 -10.09 -2.55 10.83
CA GLN A 94 -10.49 -1.29 10.22
C GLN A 94 -11.02 -1.50 8.80
N ARG A 95 -12.01 -0.67 8.43
CA ARG A 95 -12.49 -0.57 7.05
C ARG A 95 -11.52 0.28 6.23
N ALA A 96 -11.51 0.07 4.91
CA ALA A 96 -10.72 0.89 4.00
C ALA A 96 -11.04 2.38 4.22
N LYS A 97 -10.01 3.21 4.37
CA LYS A 97 -10.11 4.62 4.71
C LYS A 97 -8.88 5.39 4.27
N LEU A 98 -9.06 6.70 4.09
CA LEU A 98 -7.99 7.65 3.80
C LEU A 98 -8.04 8.75 4.85
N ASP A 99 -7.00 8.83 5.68
CA ASP A 99 -6.88 9.81 6.76
C ASP A 99 -5.74 10.78 6.45
N ARG A 100 -6.05 12.08 6.44
CA ARG A 100 -5.07 13.15 6.25
C ARG A 100 -4.62 13.68 7.60
N TYR A 101 -3.32 13.62 7.84
CA TYR A 101 -2.64 14.31 8.94
C TYR A 101 -1.90 15.54 8.40
N ASP A 102 -1.36 16.37 9.28
CA ASP A 102 -0.63 17.58 8.90
C ASP A 102 0.56 17.23 7.96
N ASP A 103 1.38 16.26 8.36
CA ASP A 103 2.65 15.95 7.68
C ASP A 103 2.58 14.75 6.71
N HIS A 104 1.53 13.94 6.77
CA HIS A 104 1.39 12.73 5.93
C HIS A 104 -0.06 12.34 5.72
N THR A 105 -0.27 11.32 4.91
CA THR A 105 -1.57 10.72 4.66
C THR A 105 -1.45 9.22 4.92
N SER A 106 -2.46 8.63 5.55
CA SER A 106 -2.59 7.19 5.75
C SER A 106 -3.72 6.67 4.87
N LEU A 107 -3.46 5.64 4.08
CA LEU A 107 -4.43 4.92 3.28
C LEU A 107 -4.45 3.47 3.73
N LEU A 108 -5.55 3.02 4.32
CA LEU A 108 -5.79 1.62 4.57
C LEU A 108 -6.71 1.08 3.48
N VAL A 109 -6.31 -0.03 2.87
CA VAL A 109 -7.13 -0.78 1.91
C VAL A 109 -7.19 -2.24 2.29
N LYS A 110 -8.28 -2.91 1.91
CA LYS A 110 -8.35 -4.37 2.00
C LYS A 110 -7.70 -4.99 0.79
N THR A 111 -7.25 -6.23 0.94
CA THR A 111 -6.75 -7.06 -0.15
C THR A 111 -7.55 -8.36 -0.13
N ILE A 112 -7.91 -8.88 -1.30
CA ILE A 112 -8.64 -10.16 -1.41
C ILE A 112 -7.98 -11.06 -2.44
N ALA A 113 -7.99 -12.36 -2.19
CA ALA A 113 -7.57 -13.38 -3.14
C ALA A 113 -8.48 -14.59 -3.02
N TYR A 114 -8.82 -15.17 -4.16
CA TYR A 114 -9.56 -16.42 -4.19
C TYR A 114 -8.63 -17.61 -3.86
N ASN A 115 -9.04 -18.43 -2.90
CA ASN A 115 -8.36 -19.66 -2.51
C ASN A 115 -9.13 -20.86 -3.10
N PRO A 116 -8.65 -21.47 -4.21
CA PRO A 116 -9.35 -22.55 -4.87
C PRO A 116 -9.38 -23.85 -4.05
N GLU A 117 -8.36 -24.12 -3.23
CA GLU A 117 -8.32 -25.32 -2.38
C GLU A 117 -9.40 -25.28 -1.29
N ARG A 118 -9.66 -24.08 -0.75
CA ARG A 118 -10.65 -23.87 0.32
C ARG A 118 -11.99 -23.35 -0.18
N ARG A 119 -12.13 -23.13 -1.49
CA ARG A 119 -13.28 -22.47 -2.16
C ARG A 119 -13.77 -21.23 -1.40
N ARG A 120 -12.85 -20.31 -1.07
CA ARG A 120 -13.17 -19.10 -0.29
C ARG A 120 -12.30 -17.91 -0.67
N ILE A 121 -12.72 -16.72 -0.28
CA ILE A 121 -11.90 -15.52 -0.36
C ILE A 121 -11.08 -15.39 0.92
N ASP A 122 -9.75 -15.31 0.79
CA ASP A 122 -8.86 -14.88 1.85
C ASP A 122 -8.74 -13.35 1.81
N VAL A 123 -8.78 -12.70 2.97
CA VAL A 123 -8.77 -11.24 3.11
C VAL A 123 -7.54 -10.81 3.91
N GLY A 124 -6.84 -9.79 3.42
CA GLY A 124 -5.78 -9.09 4.12
C GLY A 124 -6.00 -7.58 4.09
N ASP A 125 -4.98 -6.84 4.51
CA ASP A 125 -4.94 -5.40 4.35
C ASP A 125 -3.52 -4.86 4.14
N VAL A 126 -3.48 -3.68 3.56
CA VAL A 126 -2.27 -2.88 3.40
C VAL A 126 -2.58 -1.47 3.86
N THR A 127 -1.76 -0.97 4.77
CA THR A 127 -1.72 0.44 5.15
C THR A 127 -0.53 1.10 4.49
N LEU A 128 -0.77 2.15 3.71
CA LEU A 128 0.24 3.01 3.10
C LEU A 128 0.23 4.36 3.81
N ILE A 129 1.31 4.68 4.49
CA ILE A 129 1.53 5.98 5.10
C ILE A 129 2.57 6.71 4.26
N PHE A 130 2.21 7.85 3.69
CA PHE A 130 3.05 8.52 2.69
C PHE A 130 3.06 10.03 2.87
N ALA A 131 4.20 10.61 2.54
CA ALA A 131 4.46 12.04 2.52
C ALA A 131 5.31 12.38 1.30
N ARG A 132 5.82 13.62 1.23
CA ARG A 132 6.67 14.07 0.10
C ARG A 132 7.96 13.24 -0.06
N HIS A 133 8.51 12.72 1.04
CA HIS A 133 9.84 12.10 1.06
C HIS A 133 9.85 10.65 1.53
N TYR A 134 8.69 10.04 1.78
CA TYR A 134 8.66 8.64 2.14
C TYR A 134 7.33 7.95 1.77
N VAL A 135 7.43 6.63 1.65
CA VAL A 135 6.33 5.67 1.67
C VAL A 135 6.64 4.65 2.76
N PHE A 136 5.67 4.40 3.61
CA PHE A 136 5.74 3.46 4.71
C PHE A 136 4.59 2.47 4.58
N THR A 137 4.86 1.21 4.28
CA THR A 137 3.84 0.19 4.05
C THR A 137 3.80 -0.81 5.21
N VAL A 138 2.60 -1.12 5.68
CA VAL A 138 2.36 -2.20 6.65
C VAL A 138 1.35 -3.15 6.01
N ARG A 139 1.72 -4.42 5.89
CA ARG A 139 0.85 -5.44 5.32
C ARG A 139 0.50 -6.48 6.38
N HIS A 140 -0.77 -6.83 6.43
CA HIS A 140 -1.25 -7.97 7.17
C HIS A 140 -1.96 -8.98 6.29
N GLY A 141 -1.65 -10.25 6.53
CA GLY A 141 -2.17 -11.36 5.74
C GLY A 141 -1.46 -11.57 4.40
N THR A 142 -1.87 -12.62 3.70
CA THR A 142 -1.13 -13.23 2.59
C THR A 142 -1.52 -12.72 1.21
N VAL A 143 -2.16 -11.57 1.12
CA VAL A 143 -2.89 -11.18 -0.08
C VAL A 143 -2.28 -9.91 -0.68
N LEU A 144 -1.68 -10.07 -1.87
CA LEU A 144 -0.84 -9.16 -2.67
C LEU A 144 0.66 -9.05 -2.28
N PRO A 145 1.58 -9.62 -3.10
CA PRO A 145 3.01 -9.37 -2.98
C PRO A 145 3.37 -7.94 -3.46
N LEU A 146 3.52 -6.99 -2.52
CA LEU A 146 4.08 -5.66 -2.79
C LEU A 146 5.47 -5.70 -3.44
N ARG A 147 6.21 -6.79 -3.24
CA ARG A 147 7.50 -7.05 -3.86
C ARG A 147 7.47 -6.85 -5.38
N ASP A 148 6.38 -7.27 -6.03
CA ASP A 148 6.27 -7.16 -7.49
C ASP A 148 6.02 -5.71 -7.92
N VAL A 149 5.38 -4.90 -7.06
CA VAL A 149 5.15 -3.46 -7.30
C VAL A 149 6.48 -2.75 -7.39
N ARG A 150 7.32 -3.02 -6.39
CA ARG A 150 8.64 -2.42 -6.27
C ARG A 150 9.56 -2.83 -7.40
N SER A 151 9.70 -4.14 -7.68
CA SER A 151 10.58 -4.61 -8.75
C SER A 151 10.18 -4.05 -10.12
N HIS A 152 8.88 -3.84 -10.37
CA HIS A 152 8.39 -3.17 -11.56
C HIS A 152 8.75 -1.69 -11.59
N LEU A 153 8.54 -0.96 -10.50
CA LEU A 153 8.95 0.45 -10.41
C LEU A 153 10.46 0.63 -10.56
N GLU A 154 11.26 -0.23 -9.94
CA GLU A 154 12.73 -0.22 -10.05
C GLU A 154 13.22 -0.53 -11.47
N SER A 155 12.40 -1.20 -12.30
CA SER A 155 12.71 -1.43 -13.72
C SER A 155 12.53 -0.20 -14.62
N SER A 156 11.89 0.85 -14.11
CA SER A 156 11.60 2.10 -14.83
C SER A 156 12.06 3.31 -13.99
N PRO A 157 13.36 3.66 -14.02
CA PRO A 157 13.93 4.75 -13.21
C PRO A 157 13.20 6.08 -13.38
N GLU A 158 12.73 6.41 -14.58
CA GLU A 158 11.94 7.61 -14.86
C GLU A 158 10.59 7.63 -14.13
N ARG A 159 9.96 6.47 -13.92
CA ARG A 159 8.69 6.37 -13.19
C ARG A 159 8.92 6.48 -11.69
N ILE A 160 9.88 5.72 -11.14
CA ILE A 160 10.14 5.77 -9.69
C ILE A 160 10.72 7.12 -9.25
N ALA A 161 11.36 7.87 -10.15
CA ALA A 161 11.80 9.26 -9.90
C ALA A 161 10.64 10.24 -9.67
N LEU A 162 9.41 9.90 -10.04
CA LEU A 162 8.21 10.72 -9.74
C LEU A 162 7.87 10.74 -8.24
N GLY A 163 8.50 9.88 -7.44
CA GLY A 163 8.44 9.90 -5.99
C GLY A 163 7.27 9.09 -5.40
N PRO A 164 6.94 9.31 -4.12
CA PRO A 164 5.98 8.49 -3.35
C PRO A 164 4.62 8.26 -4.01
N ALA A 165 4.11 9.23 -4.76
CA ALA A 165 2.80 9.13 -5.42
C ALA A 165 2.74 8.01 -6.46
N VAL A 166 3.86 7.68 -7.13
CA VAL A 166 3.90 6.59 -8.11
C VAL A 166 3.76 5.23 -7.43
N VAL A 167 4.29 5.08 -6.22
CA VAL A 167 4.17 3.83 -5.44
C VAL A 167 2.70 3.57 -5.13
N LEU A 168 1.98 4.61 -4.72
CA LEU A 168 0.54 4.53 -4.49
C LEU A 168 -0.23 4.15 -5.76
N HIS A 169 0.07 4.84 -6.87
CA HIS A 169 -0.58 4.56 -8.14
C HIS A 169 -0.42 3.10 -8.56
N GLU A 170 0.82 2.61 -8.65
CA GLU A 170 1.08 1.22 -9.05
C GLU A 170 0.47 0.20 -8.10
N PHE A 171 0.49 0.50 -6.81
CA PHE A 171 -0.11 -0.39 -5.82
C PHE A 171 -1.63 -0.48 -6.02
N LEU A 172 -2.32 0.66 -6.16
CA LEU A 172 -3.77 0.70 -6.32
C LEU A 172 -4.21 0.10 -7.65
N ASP A 173 -3.48 0.35 -8.74
CA ASP A 173 -3.73 -0.23 -10.06
C ASP A 173 -3.77 -1.77 -9.99
N ARG A 174 -2.73 -2.36 -9.41
CA ARG A 174 -2.63 -3.82 -9.22
C ARG A 174 -3.65 -4.37 -8.23
N LEU A 175 -3.98 -3.62 -7.19
CA LEU A 175 -5.01 -4.02 -6.24
C LEU A 175 -6.37 -4.15 -6.93
N VAL A 176 -6.72 -3.20 -7.79
CA VAL A 176 -7.97 -3.23 -8.54
C VAL A 176 -7.98 -4.40 -9.53
N ASP A 177 -6.88 -4.65 -10.23
CA ASP A 177 -6.76 -5.83 -11.11
C ASP A 177 -6.96 -7.14 -10.35
N GLU A 178 -6.38 -7.27 -9.15
CA GLU A 178 -6.54 -8.46 -8.31
C GLU A 178 -7.98 -8.68 -7.86
N TYR A 179 -8.75 -7.60 -7.63
CA TYR A 179 -10.17 -7.71 -7.35
C TYR A 179 -10.94 -8.31 -8.53
N LEU A 180 -10.65 -7.87 -9.76
CA LEU A 180 -11.29 -8.42 -10.95
C LEU A 180 -10.94 -9.90 -11.12
N HIS A 181 -9.66 -10.27 -11.00
CA HIS A 181 -9.24 -11.67 -11.06
C HIS A 181 -9.91 -12.53 -9.99
N THR A 182 -10.04 -12.02 -8.77
CA THR A 182 -10.69 -12.73 -7.66
C THR A 182 -12.18 -12.95 -7.93
N VAL A 183 -12.89 -11.94 -8.43
CA VAL A 183 -14.32 -12.04 -8.77
C VAL A 183 -14.54 -13.06 -9.89
N GLU A 184 -13.71 -13.03 -10.94
CA GLU A 184 -13.79 -14.01 -12.02
C GLU A 184 -13.54 -15.45 -11.54
N ALA A 185 -12.57 -15.64 -10.64
CA ALA A 185 -12.28 -16.94 -10.07
C ALA A 185 -13.45 -17.46 -9.22
N LEU A 186 -14.04 -16.60 -8.39
CA LEU A 186 -15.24 -16.94 -7.62
C LEU A 186 -16.43 -17.28 -8.53
N GLN A 187 -16.62 -16.52 -9.61
CA GLN A 187 -17.72 -16.78 -10.57
C GLN A 187 -17.54 -18.15 -11.25
N ARG A 188 -16.32 -18.53 -11.62
CA ARG A 188 -16.04 -19.86 -12.19
C ARG A 188 -16.38 -20.98 -11.19
N ASP A 189 -15.98 -20.84 -9.94
CA ASP A 189 -16.28 -21.83 -8.89
C ASP A 189 -17.79 -21.94 -8.62
N LEU A 190 -18.52 -20.82 -8.67
CA LEU A 190 -19.98 -20.83 -8.54
C LEU A 190 -20.65 -21.62 -9.68
N ILE A 191 -20.19 -21.46 -10.92
CA ILE A 191 -20.72 -22.21 -12.07
C ILE A 191 -20.44 -23.72 -11.90
N GLU A 192 -19.23 -24.08 -11.45
CA GLU A 192 -18.90 -25.49 -11.16
C GLU A 192 -19.80 -26.06 -10.06
N LEU A 193 -20.07 -25.28 -9.01
CA LEU A 193 -20.98 -25.69 -7.93
C LEU A 193 -22.43 -25.83 -8.42
N GLU A 194 -22.90 -24.96 -9.31
CA GLU A 194 -24.23 -25.06 -9.94
C GLU A 194 -24.34 -26.33 -10.80
N ASP A 195 -23.31 -26.64 -11.60
CA ASP A 195 -23.26 -27.86 -12.39
C ASP A 195 -23.23 -29.12 -11.51
N GLU A 196 -22.48 -29.10 -10.40
CA GLU A 196 -22.47 -30.19 -9.40
C GLU A 196 -23.86 -30.36 -8.75
N ALA A 197 -24.57 -29.26 -8.45
CA ALA A 197 -25.86 -29.29 -7.76
C ALA A 197 -27.06 -29.62 -8.66
N PHE A 198 -27.05 -29.16 -9.92
CA PHE A 198 -28.18 -29.29 -10.85
C PHE A 198 -27.91 -30.26 -12.02
N GLY A 199 -26.67 -30.74 -12.17
CA GLY A 199 -26.28 -31.65 -13.26
C GLY A 199 -27.00 -33.00 -13.26
N ASP A 200 -27.57 -33.42 -12.12
CA ASP A 200 -28.34 -34.66 -11.99
C ASP A 200 -29.88 -34.45 -12.07
N ASP A 201 -30.37 -33.20 -12.09
CA ASP A 201 -31.81 -32.90 -11.99
C ASP A 201 -32.41 -32.32 -13.28
N ARG A 202 -32.12 -32.98 -14.41
CA ARG A 202 -32.87 -32.79 -15.67
C ARG A 202 -34.31 -33.32 -15.62
N ASN A 203 -34.91 -33.48 -14.43
CA ASN A 203 -36.27 -34.00 -14.30
C ASN A 203 -37.11 -33.40 -13.16
N LEU A 204 -36.89 -32.14 -12.77
CA LEU A 204 -37.91 -31.42 -12.00
C LEU A 204 -38.88 -30.68 -12.93
N PRO A 205 -40.18 -31.05 -12.96
CA PRO A 205 -41.18 -30.23 -13.61
C PRO A 205 -41.26 -28.91 -12.84
N THR A 206 -40.99 -27.81 -13.56
CA THR A 206 -41.22 -26.43 -13.13
C THR A 206 -42.66 -26.26 -12.65
N ASN A 207 -42.91 -26.40 -11.35
CA ASN A 207 -44.01 -25.75 -10.69
C ASN A 207 -43.79 -25.64 -9.17
N ARG A 208 -44.01 -24.43 -8.64
CA ARG A 208 -43.96 -23.98 -7.22
C ARG A 208 -42.55 -23.67 -6.68
N ALA A 209 -42.29 -22.55 -6.03
CA ALA A 209 -43.12 -21.42 -5.63
C ALA A 209 -42.21 -20.23 -5.28
N TYR A 210 -42.51 -19.06 -5.84
CA TYR A 210 -42.38 -17.81 -5.09
C TYR A 210 -43.70 -17.67 -4.32
N MET A 211 -43.66 -17.84 -3.00
CA MET A 211 -44.65 -17.30 -2.07
C MET A 211 -43.97 -16.97 -0.75
#